data_AF-A0A645DCH1-F1
#
_entry.id   AF-A0A645DCH1-F1
#
_cell.length_a   1.000
_cell.length_b   1.000
_cell.length_c   1.000
_cell.angle_alpha   90.00
_cell.angle_beta   90.00
_cell.angle_gamma   90.00
#
_symmetry.space_group_name_H-M   'P 1'
#
loop_
_entity.id
_entity.type
_entity.pdbx_description
1 polymer ?
#
loop_
_entity_poly.entity_id
_entity_poly.type
_entity_poly.pdbx_seq_one_letter_code
_entity_poly.pdbx_strand_id
1 'polypeptide(L)'
;MKLIGEYPDIVIGCAGGGSNLGGLIAPFMRDKIQNNTKTEFIAVEPFSCPSLTKGKFEYDFCDTGRITPKAKMYTLGCDFIPSPNHAGGLRYHGMSPLISQLYDDGLMRAISVKQRDVFYAATLFARAETILPAPESAHAIYAAIKEAEKCRESGEAKTILFGLTGTGYFDMAAYESYLDNTMGD
;
A
#
# COMPACT_ATOMS: atom_id res chain seq x y z
N MET A 1 7.95 -8.15 -16.63
CA MET A 1 7.09 -7.69 -17.73
C MET A 1 7.60 -8.16 -19.10
N LYS A 2 8.79 -7.77 -19.59
CA LYS A 2 9.32 -8.23 -20.90
C LYS A 2 9.31 -9.76 -21.12
N LEU A 3 9.59 -10.55 -20.08
CA LEU A 3 9.58 -12.02 -20.14
C LEU A 3 8.20 -12.64 -20.38
N ILE A 4 7.12 -11.93 -20.01
CA ILE A 4 5.74 -12.39 -20.16
C ILE A 4 4.99 -11.63 -21.28
N GLY A 5 5.64 -10.70 -21.97
CA GLY A 5 5.04 -9.94 -23.08
C GLY A 5 4.03 -8.87 -22.68
N GLU A 6 3.84 -8.62 -21.38
CA GLU A 6 2.80 -7.73 -20.84
C GLU A 6 3.35 -6.41 -20.31
N TYR A 7 2.49 -5.39 -20.22
CA TYR A 7 2.75 -4.10 -19.55
C TYR A 7 1.58 -3.74 -18.62
N PRO A 8 1.81 -3.22 -17.40
CA PRO A 8 0.72 -3.01 -16.45
C PRO A 8 -0.11 -1.77 -16.79
N ASP A 9 -1.43 -1.96 -16.82
CA ASP A 9 -2.40 -0.88 -16.81
C ASP A 9 -2.52 -0.26 -15.43
N ILE A 10 -2.36 -1.07 -14.38
CA ILE A 10 -2.45 -0.66 -12.98
C ILE A 10 -1.27 -1.24 -12.19
N VAL A 11 -0.59 -0.40 -11.41
CA VAL A 11 0.46 -0.80 -10.46
C VAL A 11 0.03 -0.42 -9.04
N ILE A 12 0.01 -1.41 -8.14
CA ILE A 12 -0.52 -1.28 -6.78
C ILE A 12 0.55 -1.66 -5.75
N GLY A 13 0.74 -0.83 -4.72
CA GLY A 13 1.69 -1.15 -3.65
C GLY A 13 1.21 -0.69 -2.28
N CYS A 14 1.60 -1.44 -1.25
CA CYS A 14 1.31 -1.08 0.14
C CYS A 14 2.22 0.05 0.61
N ALA A 15 1.66 1.02 1.32
CA ALA A 15 2.29 2.27 1.69
C ALA A 15 2.49 2.33 3.21
N GLY A 16 3.69 1.94 3.66
CA GLY A 16 4.17 2.13 5.04
C GLY A 16 5.02 3.39 5.12
N GLY A 17 6.34 3.24 4.95
CA GLY A 17 7.24 4.36 4.60
C GLY A 17 7.46 4.55 3.10
N GLY A 18 6.90 3.67 2.26
CA GLY A 18 6.89 3.81 0.81
C GLY A 18 8.11 3.26 0.07
N SER A 19 9.07 2.60 0.72
CA SER A 19 10.26 2.03 0.05
C SER A 19 9.90 0.91 -0.92
N ASN A 20 9.09 -0.07 -0.49
CA ASN A 20 8.62 -1.17 -1.35
C ASN A 20 7.81 -0.66 -2.55
N LEU A 21 6.94 0.31 -2.30
CA LEU A 21 6.10 0.96 -3.30
C LEU A 21 6.97 1.73 -4.30
N GLY A 22 7.91 2.55 -3.82
CA GLY A 22 8.86 3.28 -4.66
C GLY A 22 9.68 2.36 -5.55
N GLY A 23 10.20 1.27 -4.99
CA GLY A 23 10.93 0.25 -5.76
C GLY A 23 10.07 -0.40 -6.84
N LEU A 24 8.80 -0.73 -6.53
CA LEU A 24 7.87 -1.34 -7.47
C LEU A 24 7.50 -0.40 -8.62
N ILE A 25 7.15 0.86 -8.31
CA ILE A 25 6.62 1.79 -9.30
C ILE A 25 7.68 2.46 -10.14
N ALA A 26 8.92 2.59 -9.65
CA ALA A 26 9.99 3.39 -10.27
C ALA A 26 10.14 3.20 -11.80
N PRO A 27 10.27 1.97 -12.34
CA PRO A 27 10.43 1.80 -13.78
C PRO A 27 9.21 2.28 -14.59
N PHE A 28 7.99 2.01 -14.09
CA PHE A 28 6.76 2.38 -14.78
C PHE A 28 6.43 3.86 -14.62
N MET A 29 6.76 4.46 -13.47
CA MET A 29 6.57 5.88 -13.22
C MET A 29 7.51 6.71 -14.12
N ARG A 30 8.75 6.24 -14.33
CA ARG A 30 9.65 6.82 -15.33
C ARG A 30 9.01 6.83 -16.71
N ASP A 31 8.44 5.71 -17.15
CA ASP A 31 7.77 5.62 -18.44
C ASP A 31 6.55 6.54 -18.52
N LYS A 32 5.76 6.67 -17.44
CA LYS A 32 4.64 7.63 -17.37
C LYS A 32 5.12 9.06 -17.56
N ILE A 33 6.18 9.46 -16.86
CA ILE A 33 6.72 10.82 -16.93
C ILE A 33 7.36 11.11 -18.29
N GLN A 34 8.12 10.15 -18.85
CA GLN A 34 8.90 10.37 -20.08
C GLN A 34 8.11 10.09 -21.36
N ASN A 35 7.23 9.10 -21.34
CA ASN A 35 6.53 8.57 -22.52
C ASN A 35 5.01 8.74 -22.42
N ASN A 36 4.49 9.37 -21.37
CA ASN A 36 3.07 9.64 -21.15
C ASN A 36 2.20 8.38 -21.20
N THR A 37 2.69 7.28 -20.61
CA THR A 37 1.89 6.05 -20.48
C THR A 37 0.65 6.28 -19.63
N LYS A 38 -0.39 5.48 -19.86
CA LYS A 38 -1.67 5.58 -19.14
C LYS A 38 -1.70 4.78 -17.83
N THR A 39 -0.58 4.20 -17.41
CA THR A 39 -0.52 3.35 -16.21
C THR A 39 -1.02 4.12 -14.98
N GLU A 40 -1.95 3.51 -14.27
CA GLU A 40 -2.45 3.99 -12.99
C GLU A 40 -1.58 3.46 -11.85
N PHE A 41 -1.37 4.31 -10.84
CA PHE A 41 -0.57 3.97 -9.66
C PHE A 41 -1.43 4.16 -8.40
N ILE A 42 -1.50 3.11 -7.58
CA ILE A 42 -2.33 3.07 -6.37
C ILE A 42 -1.44 2.73 -5.17
N ALA A 43 -1.28 3.71 -4.27
CA ALA A 43 -0.77 3.47 -2.92
C ALA A 43 -1.92 3.03 -2.01
N VAL A 44 -1.70 1.98 -1.23
CA VAL A 44 -2.68 1.48 -0.26
C VAL A 44 -2.11 1.53 1.15
N GLU A 45 -2.74 2.29 2.01
CA GLU A 45 -2.32 2.51 3.40
C GLU A 45 -3.41 2.07 4.40
N PRO A 46 -3.10 1.86 5.68
CA PRO A 46 -4.11 1.48 6.66
C PRO A 46 -4.95 2.70 7.06
N PHE A 47 -6.23 2.47 7.35
CA PHE A 47 -7.13 3.49 7.89
C PHE A 47 -6.66 4.08 9.23
N SER A 48 -5.95 3.28 10.02
CA SER A 48 -5.39 3.63 11.33
C SER A 48 -4.13 4.51 11.24
N CYS A 49 -3.36 4.42 10.14
CA CYS A 49 -2.16 5.24 9.89
C CYS A 49 -2.19 5.86 8.46
N PRO A 50 -3.18 6.73 8.14
CA PRO A 50 -3.40 7.19 6.78
C PRO A 50 -2.55 8.42 6.43
N SER A 51 -1.22 8.25 6.27
CA SER A 51 -0.29 9.36 6.07
C SER A 51 -0.49 10.11 4.73
N LEU A 52 -0.82 9.42 3.63
CA LEU A 52 -1.09 10.05 2.34
C LEU A 52 -2.51 10.63 2.26
N THR A 53 -3.53 9.90 2.72
CA THR A 53 -4.94 10.30 2.54
C THR A 53 -5.46 11.28 3.58
N LYS A 54 -4.80 11.40 4.74
CA LYS A 54 -5.18 12.37 5.79
C LYS A 54 -4.02 13.17 6.40
N GLY A 55 -2.77 12.80 6.11
CA GLY A 55 -1.61 13.55 6.60
C GLY A 55 -1.41 14.89 5.90
N LYS A 56 -0.38 15.61 6.34
CA LYS A 56 -0.01 16.92 5.80
C LYS A 56 1.30 16.82 5.02
N PHE A 57 1.40 17.54 3.90
CA PHE A 57 2.65 17.63 3.15
C PHE A 57 3.55 18.74 3.70
N GLU A 58 4.42 18.41 4.65
CA GLU A 58 5.27 19.37 5.38
C GLU A 58 6.66 18.80 5.71
N TYR A 59 7.55 19.64 6.26
CA TYR A 59 8.86 19.18 6.72
C TYR A 59 8.74 18.60 8.13
N ASP A 60 9.04 17.32 8.29
CA ASP A 60 8.97 16.62 9.57
C ASP A 60 10.15 15.65 9.74
N PHE A 61 10.40 15.21 10.97
CA PHE A 61 11.46 14.25 11.28
C PHE A 61 11.14 12.87 10.70
N CYS A 62 12.15 12.21 10.14
CA CYS A 62 12.01 10.88 9.53
C CYS A 62 12.06 9.74 10.56
N ASP A 63 12.20 10.09 11.84
CA ASP A 63 12.22 9.16 12.95
C ASP A 63 11.59 9.81 14.18
N THR A 64 11.02 8.98 15.04
CA THR A 64 10.38 9.42 16.29
C THR A 64 11.40 9.95 17.31
N GLY A 65 12.68 9.58 17.17
CA GLY A 65 13.78 10.05 18.02
C GLY A 65 14.29 11.45 17.66
N ARG A 66 13.84 12.02 16.53
CA ARG A 66 14.26 13.31 15.98
C ARG A 66 15.78 13.42 15.76
N ILE A 67 16.42 12.30 15.43
CA ILE A 67 17.87 12.21 15.20
C ILE A 67 18.20 12.47 13.73
N THR A 68 17.31 12.07 12.82
CA THR A 68 17.47 12.30 11.38
C THR A 68 17.13 13.74 11.00
N PRO A 69 17.66 14.26 9.87
CA PRO A 69 17.18 15.52 9.32
C PRO A 69 15.68 15.47 9.00
N LYS A 70 15.05 16.64 9.00
CA LYS A 70 13.69 16.77 8.48
C LYS A 70 13.68 16.58 6.97
N ALA A 71 12.64 15.93 6.45
CA ALA A 71 12.37 15.81 5.03
C ALA A 71 10.97 16.33 4.70
N LYS A 72 10.78 16.87 3.50
CA LYS A 72 9.46 17.24 2.99
C LYS A 72 8.71 15.97 2.62
N MET A 73 7.66 15.64 3.37
CA MET A 73 6.87 14.42 3.17
C MET A 73 5.43 14.58 3.64
N TYR A 74 4.55 13.68 3.19
CA TYR A 74 3.27 13.47 3.84
C TYR A 74 3.52 12.83 5.20
N THR A 75 2.93 13.40 6.26
CA THR A 75 3.16 12.98 7.64
C THR A 75 1.90 13.10 8.51
N LEU A 76 1.76 12.19 9.46
CA LEU A 76 0.82 12.29 10.60
C LEU A 76 1.46 13.00 11.81
N GLY A 77 2.74 13.36 11.71
CA GLY A 77 3.59 13.88 12.78
C GLY A 77 4.50 12.79 13.36
N CYS A 78 5.79 13.10 13.58
CA CYS A 78 6.77 12.16 14.14
C CYS A 78 6.46 11.65 15.56
N ASP A 79 5.55 12.30 16.28
CA ASP A 79 5.06 11.83 17.59
C ASP A 79 3.77 10.99 17.48
N PHE A 80 3.30 10.68 16.26
CA PHE A 80 2.09 9.90 16.05
C PHE A 80 2.24 8.47 16.59
N ILE A 81 1.25 8.02 17.35
CA ILE A 81 1.19 6.68 17.92
C ILE A 81 -0.05 5.97 17.34
N PRO A 82 0.14 4.91 16.54
CA PRO A 82 -0.96 4.09 16.06
C PRO A 82 -1.79 3.49 17.20
N SER A 83 -3.06 3.22 16.93
CA SER A 83 -3.94 2.55 17.90
C SER A 83 -3.37 1.18 18.32
N PRO A 84 -3.42 0.80 19.62
CA PRO A 84 -2.90 -0.50 20.09
C PRO A 84 -3.59 -1.72 19.47
N ASN A 85 -4.83 -1.57 18.98
CA ASN A 85 -5.58 -2.63 18.32
C ASN A 85 -5.23 -2.81 16.84
N HIS A 86 -4.28 -2.03 16.30
CA HIS A 86 -3.87 -2.09 14.90
C HIS A 86 -2.88 -3.22 14.65
N ALA A 87 -3.30 -4.20 13.86
CA ALA A 87 -2.54 -5.40 13.51
C ALA A 87 -2.15 -5.46 12.02
N GLY A 88 -2.55 -4.47 11.21
CA GLY A 88 -2.30 -4.45 9.76
C GLY A 88 -0.89 -4.00 9.32
N GLY A 89 0.07 -3.80 10.25
CA GLY A 89 1.40 -3.29 9.91
C GLY A 89 1.40 -1.83 9.45
N LEU A 90 2.31 -1.42 8.57
CA LEU A 90 2.30 -0.06 7.96
C LEU A 90 2.14 1.10 8.96
N ARG A 91 2.86 1.03 10.09
CA ARG A 91 2.69 1.93 11.26
C ARG A 91 3.46 3.25 11.20
N TYR A 92 4.34 3.40 10.23
CA TYR A 92 5.22 4.56 10.14
C TYR A 92 4.41 5.83 9.87
N HIS A 93 4.75 6.93 10.55
CA HIS A 93 3.96 8.16 10.55
C HIS A 93 4.06 8.96 9.25
N GLY A 94 5.16 8.78 8.52
CA GLY A 94 5.48 9.52 7.32
C GLY A 94 5.40 8.69 6.05
N MET A 95 5.70 9.33 4.92
CA MET A 95 5.89 8.67 3.63
C MET A 95 7.22 9.12 3.02
N SER A 96 7.85 8.32 2.15
CA SER A 96 9.10 8.76 1.53
C SER A 96 8.91 10.09 0.78
N PRO A 97 9.92 10.97 0.73
CA PRO A 97 9.81 12.24 0.01
C PRO A 97 9.47 12.07 -1.47
N LEU A 98 10.01 11.02 -2.10
CA LEU A 98 9.71 10.71 -3.51
C LEU A 98 8.25 10.31 -3.72
N ILE A 99 7.72 9.40 -2.91
CA ILE A 99 6.31 9.00 -3.00
C ILE A 99 5.40 10.18 -2.65
N SER A 100 5.78 10.96 -1.65
CA SER A 100 5.05 12.17 -1.24
C SER A 100 4.93 13.16 -2.40
N GLN A 101 6.04 13.45 -3.10
CA GLN A 101 6.03 14.36 -4.23
C GLN A 101 5.22 13.80 -5.40
N LEU A 102 5.36 12.51 -5.74
CA LEU A 102 4.58 11.88 -6.82
C LEU A 102 3.07 11.92 -6.56
N TYR A 103 2.67 11.77 -5.29
CA TYR A 103 1.29 11.90 -4.88
C TYR A 103 0.81 13.37 -4.92
N ASP A 104 1.62 14.30 -4.44
CA ASP A 104 1.32 15.75 -4.47
C ASP A 104 1.15 16.28 -5.92
N ASP A 105 2.00 15.80 -6.83
CA ASP A 105 1.95 16.12 -8.27
C ASP A 105 0.77 15.45 -9.00
N GLY A 106 -0.02 14.61 -8.32
CA GLY A 106 -1.17 13.92 -8.90
C GLY A 106 -0.81 12.78 -9.87
N LEU A 107 0.45 12.30 -9.85
CA LEU A 107 0.90 11.21 -10.73
C LEU A 107 0.42 9.83 -10.27
N MET A 108 0.00 9.74 -9.01
CA MET A 108 -0.57 8.56 -8.39
C MET A 108 -1.70 8.93 -7.42
N ARG A 109 -2.54 7.95 -7.06
CA ARG A 109 -3.57 8.11 -6.03
C ARG A 109 -3.28 7.21 -4.83
N ALA A 110 -3.83 7.59 -3.68
CA ALA A 110 -3.77 6.80 -2.45
C ALA A 110 -5.18 6.44 -1.99
N ILE A 111 -5.31 5.27 -1.37
CA ILE A 111 -6.52 4.85 -0.66
C ILE A 111 -6.15 4.34 0.72
N SER A 112 -7.01 4.59 1.71
CA SER A 112 -6.89 4.01 3.04
C SER A 112 -7.94 2.94 3.27
N VAL A 113 -7.54 1.82 3.87
CA VAL A 113 -8.38 0.61 4.01
C VAL A 113 -8.41 0.09 5.44
N LYS A 114 -9.54 -0.49 5.84
CA LYS A 114 -9.73 -1.04 7.17
C LYS A 114 -9.03 -2.40 7.30
N GLN A 115 -8.50 -2.71 8.47
CA GLN A 115 -7.73 -3.94 8.65
C GLN A 115 -8.59 -5.19 8.47
N ARG A 116 -9.87 -5.19 8.86
CA ARG A 116 -10.75 -6.35 8.61
C ARG A 116 -10.91 -6.67 7.13
N ASP A 117 -10.98 -5.65 6.28
CA ASP A 117 -11.07 -5.81 4.82
C ASP A 117 -9.76 -6.36 4.24
N VAL A 118 -8.63 -5.93 4.80
CA VAL A 118 -7.29 -6.42 4.45
C VAL A 118 -7.13 -7.90 4.79
N PHE A 119 -7.52 -8.31 6.01
CA PHE A 119 -7.41 -9.72 6.42
C PHE A 119 -8.42 -10.62 5.70
N TYR A 120 -9.58 -10.11 5.30
CA TYR A 120 -10.47 -10.80 4.36
C TYR A 120 -9.75 -11.10 3.04
N ALA A 121 -9.16 -10.09 2.42
CA ALA A 121 -8.42 -10.24 1.16
C ALA A 121 -7.23 -11.20 1.32
N ALA A 122 -6.49 -11.09 2.43
CA ALA A 122 -5.36 -11.95 2.74
C ALA A 122 -5.77 -13.44 2.83
N THR A 123 -6.86 -13.72 3.55
CA THR A 123 -7.38 -15.07 3.74
C THR A 123 -7.89 -15.66 2.43
N LEU A 124 -8.59 -14.85 1.63
CA LEU A 124 -9.04 -15.25 0.30
C LEU A 124 -7.86 -15.58 -0.62
N PHE A 125 -6.83 -14.73 -0.66
CA PHE A 125 -5.63 -14.93 -1.46
C PHE A 125 -4.87 -16.19 -1.04
N ALA A 126 -4.69 -16.41 0.26
CA ALA A 126 -4.02 -17.62 0.75
C ALA A 126 -4.76 -18.91 0.36
N ARG A 127 -6.10 -18.89 0.34
CA ARG A 127 -6.91 -20.04 -0.08
C ARG A 127 -6.86 -20.28 -1.60
N ALA A 128 -6.80 -19.22 -2.39
CA ALA A 128 -6.78 -19.30 -3.85
C ALA A 128 -5.38 -19.62 -4.41
N GLU A 129 -4.36 -18.95 -3.89
CA GLU A 129 -3.00 -18.93 -4.43
C GLU A 129 -1.99 -19.71 -3.58
N THR A 130 -2.41 -20.27 -2.44
CA THR A 130 -1.57 -21.06 -1.52
C THR A 130 -0.39 -20.32 -0.88
N ILE A 131 -0.38 -18.98 -0.98
CA ILE A 131 0.64 -18.12 -0.38
C ILE A 131 0.00 -17.30 0.74
N LEU A 132 0.54 -17.40 1.96
CA LEU A 132 0.11 -16.57 3.09
C LEU A 132 0.82 -15.20 3.03
N PRO A 133 0.14 -14.09 2.69
CA PRO A 133 0.79 -12.79 2.53
C PRO A 133 1.05 -12.14 3.89
N ALA A 134 2.01 -11.22 3.97
CA ALA A 134 2.12 -10.33 5.14
C ALA A 134 0.87 -9.42 5.21
N PRO A 135 0.41 -9.01 6.41
CA PRO A 135 -0.68 -8.04 6.56
C PRO A 135 -0.44 -6.74 5.78
N GLU A 136 0.82 -6.29 5.70
CA GLU A 136 1.23 -5.15 4.87
C GLU A 136 0.93 -5.41 3.38
N SER A 137 1.37 -6.54 2.85
CA SER A 137 1.15 -6.91 1.44
C SER A 137 -0.34 -7.06 1.11
N ALA A 138 -1.13 -7.54 2.08
CA ALA A 138 -2.56 -7.74 1.91
C ALA A 138 -3.33 -6.44 1.61
N HIS A 139 -2.77 -5.27 1.93
CA HIS A 139 -3.34 -3.98 1.51
C HIS A 139 -3.34 -3.87 -0.02
N ALA A 140 -2.23 -4.20 -0.67
CA ALA A 140 -2.13 -4.18 -2.13
C ALA A 140 -3.02 -5.27 -2.77
N ILE A 141 -3.11 -6.46 -2.15
CA ILE A 141 -3.98 -7.55 -2.59
C ILE A 141 -5.45 -7.12 -2.54
N TYR A 142 -5.88 -6.50 -1.43
CA TYR A 142 -7.25 -5.98 -1.31
C TYR A 142 -7.59 -5.02 -2.45
N ALA A 143 -6.72 -4.06 -2.73
CA ALA A 143 -6.94 -3.12 -3.82
C ALA A 143 -6.92 -3.81 -5.19
N ALA A 144 -6.04 -4.80 -5.41
CA ALA A 144 -6.01 -5.57 -6.65
C ALA A 144 -7.32 -6.34 -6.88
N ILE A 145 -7.88 -6.96 -5.84
CA ILE A 145 -9.20 -7.60 -5.89
C ILE A 145 -10.28 -6.57 -6.27
N LYS A 146 -10.27 -5.39 -5.64
CA LYS A 146 -11.25 -4.33 -5.95
C LYS A 146 -11.14 -3.80 -7.37
N GLU A 147 -9.94 -3.62 -7.90
CA GLU A 147 -9.76 -3.21 -9.30
C GLU A 147 -10.16 -4.33 -10.27
N ALA A 148 -9.90 -5.60 -9.94
CA ALA A 148 -10.36 -6.74 -10.73
C ALA A 148 -11.90 -6.87 -10.74
N GLU A 149 -12.56 -6.62 -9.61
CA GLU A 149 -14.03 -6.56 -9.51
C GLU A 149 -14.61 -5.48 -10.44
N LYS A 150 -14.01 -4.27 -10.45
CA LYS A 150 -14.40 -3.20 -11.37
C LYS A 150 -14.21 -3.57 -12.85
N CYS A 151 -13.09 -4.24 -13.18
CA CYS A 151 -12.83 -4.72 -14.54
C CYS A 151 -13.88 -5.74 -14.98
N ARG A 152 -14.30 -6.63 -14.08
CA ARG A 152 -15.39 -7.58 -14.34
C ARG A 152 -16.72 -6.85 -14.59
N GLU A 153 -17.02 -5.80 -13.84
CA GLU A 153 -18.25 -5.01 -13.98
C GLU A 153 -18.26 -4.18 -15.28
N SER A 154 -17.11 -3.62 -15.67
CA SER A 154 -16.99 -2.83 -16.91
C SER A 154 -16.83 -3.70 -18.17
N GLY A 155 -16.38 -4.94 -18.03
CA GLY A 155 -16.00 -5.82 -19.13
C GLY A 155 -14.64 -5.48 -19.75
N GLU A 156 -13.87 -4.56 -19.16
CA GLU A 156 -12.54 -4.17 -19.62
C GLU A 156 -11.47 -5.12 -19.06
N ALA A 157 -10.65 -5.72 -19.93
CA ALA A 157 -9.50 -6.50 -19.49
C ALA A 157 -8.32 -5.57 -19.20
N LYS A 158 -7.73 -5.68 -18.00
CA LYS A 158 -6.54 -4.92 -17.57
C LYS A 158 -5.50 -5.83 -16.94
N THR A 159 -4.22 -5.51 -17.17
CA THR A 159 -3.09 -6.12 -16.49
C THR A 159 -2.80 -5.38 -15.18
N ILE A 160 -3.02 -6.06 -14.05
CA ILE A 160 -2.80 -5.52 -12.70
C ILE A 160 -1.50 -6.09 -12.13
N LEU A 161 -0.52 -5.23 -11.85
CA LEU A 161 0.69 -5.55 -11.10
C LEU A 161 0.52 -5.08 -9.67
N PHE A 162 0.72 -5.96 -8.69
CA PHE A 162 0.75 -5.56 -7.28
C PHE A 162 1.97 -6.12 -6.53
N GLY A 163 2.40 -5.41 -5.50
CA GLY A 163 3.54 -5.80 -4.67
C GLY A 163 3.16 -6.78 -3.56
N LEU A 164 3.54 -8.05 -3.70
CA LEU A 164 3.60 -9.02 -2.60
C LEU A 164 4.95 -8.88 -1.88
N THR A 165 4.98 -8.06 -0.83
CA THR A 165 6.22 -7.57 -0.20
C THR A 165 6.78 -8.50 0.87
N GLY A 166 6.00 -9.46 1.36
CA GLY A 166 6.44 -10.42 2.37
C GLY A 166 5.41 -11.52 2.63
N THR A 167 5.81 -12.47 3.49
CA THR A 167 4.99 -13.62 3.92
C THR A 167 4.44 -13.40 5.32
N GLY A 168 3.23 -13.87 5.60
CA GLY A 168 2.55 -13.68 6.89
C GLY A 168 2.85 -14.74 7.95
N TYR A 169 3.85 -15.61 7.76
CA TYR A 169 4.13 -16.72 8.69
C TYR A 169 4.45 -16.28 10.12
N PHE A 170 4.90 -15.05 10.32
CA PHE A 170 5.20 -14.48 11.63
C PHE A 170 4.10 -13.54 12.15
N ASP A 171 3.00 -13.39 11.42
CA ASP A 171 1.87 -12.52 11.74
C ASP A 171 0.62 -13.33 12.15
N MET A 172 0.81 -14.60 12.53
CA MET A 172 -0.26 -15.55 12.78
C MET A 172 -1.25 -15.09 13.87
N ALA A 173 -0.80 -14.37 14.88
CA ALA A 173 -1.67 -13.82 15.92
C ALA A 173 -2.71 -12.82 15.36
N ALA A 174 -2.33 -12.05 14.33
CA ALA A 174 -3.24 -11.13 13.68
C ALA A 174 -4.27 -11.88 12.81
N TYR A 175 -3.83 -12.92 12.10
CA TYR A 175 -4.73 -13.82 11.37
C TYR A 175 -5.69 -14.56 12.29
N GLU A 176 -5.23 -15.08 13.42
CA GLU A 176 -6.06 -15.72 14.45
C GLU A 176 -7.13 -14.76 14.96
N SER A 177 -6.74 -13.53 15.33
CA SER A 177 -7.70 -12.50 15.77
C SER A 177 -8.75 -12.16 14.72
N TYR A 178 -8.39 -12.20 13.43
CA TYR A 178 -9.35 -12.04 12.35
C TYR A 178 -10.31 -13.24 12.25
N LEU A 179 -9.79 -14.46 12.25
CA LEU A 179 -10.57 -15.69 12.12
C LEU A 179 -11.52 -15.92 13.31
N ASP A 180 -11.09 -15.53 14.51
CA ASP A 180 -11.87 -15.60 15.74
C ASP A 180 -12.86 -14.44 15.89
N ASN A 181 -12.90 -13.51 14.92
CA ASN A 181 -13.76 -12.32 14.92
C ASN A 181 -13.51 -11.37 16.11
N THR A 182 -12.29 -11.37 16.67
CA THR A 182 -11.88 -10.47 17.75
C THR A 182 -11.20 -9.19 17.25
N MET A 183 -10.87 -9.12 15.96
CA MET A 183 -10.25 -7.96 15.34
C MET A 183 -11.23 -6.78 15.20
N GLY A 184 -10.85 -5.61 15.74
CA GLY A 184 -11.52 -4.33 15.50
C GLY A 184 -10.96 -3.58 14.28
N ASP A 185 -11.48 -2.39 13.97
CA ASP A 185 -10.85 -1.45 13.02
C ASP A 185 -10.22 -0.25 13.75
#